data_AF-A0AAN6MUZ5-F1
#
_entry.id   AF-A0AAN6MUZ5-F1
#
_cell.length_a   1.000
_cell.length_b   1.000
_cell.length_c   1.000
_cell.angle_alpha   90.00
_cell.angle_beta   90.00
_cell.angle_gamma   90.00
#
_symmetry.space_group_name_H-M   'P 1'
#
loop_
_entity.id
_entity.type
_entity.pdbx_description
1 polymer ?
#
loop_
_entity_poly.entity_id
_entity_poly.type
_entity_poly.pdbx_seq_one_letter_code
_entity_poly.pdbx_strand_id
1 'polypeptide(L)'
;FQQFPVLPSEIRLQIWEQALPGPRVVPRTWNNDKYHYSLRRRVPLILQVCREARYLGLSMYHLVRQFEKKDGAVYLNWAKDEVYIRRGCKYMVTKFEFMQLQRLRFLRMHWGLRPCWCQTTLYEGVGFLRQFPALEVITIMTAFAESTASATSQEYADKLATSRKFSVKLKSRTLRSIASMILTQFRLEIVRDPAWRPPRLRVVRLEVWW
;
A
#
# COMPACT_ATOMS: atom_id res chain seq x y z
N PHE A 1 -19.65 24.65 -18.40
CA PHE A 1 -18.78 25.47 -17.54
C PHE A 1 -18.19 26.63 -18.35
N GLN A 2 -18.98 27.66 -18.66
CA GLN A 2 -18.51 28.77 -19.50
C GLN A 2 -17.75 29.86 -18.73
N GLN A 3 -17.98 29.99 -17.43
CA GLN A 3 -17.32 31.02 -16.60
C GLN A 3 -15.90 30.63 -16.16
N PHE A 4 -15.56 29.33 -16.15
CA PHE A 4 -14.26 28.88 -15.67
C PHE A 4 -13.08 29.46 -16.46
N PRO A 5 -13.08 29.48 -17.81
CA PRO A 5 -11.98 30.08 -18.58
C PRO A 5 -11.79 31.59 -18.40
N VAL A 6 -12.79 32.30 -17.87
CA VAL A 6 -12.73 33.75 -17.61
C VAL A 6 -11.93 34.05 -16.34
N LEU A 7 -11.73 33.05 -15.48
CA LEU A 7 -10.93 33.21 -14.27
C LEU A 7 -9.44 33.41 -14.63
N PRO A 8 -8.71 34.26 -13.88
CA PRO A 8 -7.26 34.36 -13.98
C PRO A 8 -6.59 32.98 -13.87
N SER A 9 -5.49 32.78 -14.59
CA SER A 9 -4.75 31.51 -14.64
C SER A 9 -4.37 31.01 -13.25
N GLU A 10 -3.97 31.90 -12.36
CA GLU A 10 -3.54 31.60 -10.99
C GLU A 10 -4.68 30.94 -10.22
N ILE A 11 -5.89 31.49 -10.33
CA ILE A 11 -7.10 30.96 -9.68
C ILE A 11 -7.48 29.61 -10.29
N ARG A 12 -7.40 29.47 -11.62
CA ARG A 12 -7.69 28.18 -12.29
C ARG A 12 -6.71 27.09 -11.85
N LEU A 13 -5.42 27.41 -11.75
CA LEU A 13 -4.39 26.49 -11.27
C LEU A 13 -4.63 26.11 -9.81
N GLN A 14 -4.96 27.07 -8.93
CA GLN A 14 -5.34 26.77 -7.54
C GLN A 14 -6.56 25.84 -7.47
N ILE A 15 -7.60 26.07 -8.28
CA ILE A 15 -8.76 25.18 -8.34
C ILE A 15 -8.33 23.77 -8.76
N TRP A 16 -7.47 23.65 -9.76
CA TRP A 16 -6.97 22.34 -10.20
C TRP A 16 -6.11 21.64 -9.15
N GLU A 17 -5.27 22.38 -8.41
CA GLU A 17 -4.49 21.85 -7.28
C GLU A 17 -5.41 21.34 -6.17
N GLN A 18 -6.47 22.08 -5.82
CA GLN A 18 -7.45 21.65 -4.82
C GLN A 18 -8.32 20.50 -5.32
N ALA A 19 -8.53 20.37 -6.63
CA ALA A 19 -9.25 19.26 -7.25
C ALA A 19 -8.44 17.96 -7.34
N LEU A 20 -7.14 17.98 -7.01
CA LEU A 20 -6.33 16.76 -6.96
C LEU A 20 -6.90 15.78 -5.94
N PRO A 21 -7.00 14.49 -6.29
CA PRO A 21 -7.44 13.52 -5.30
C PRO A 21 -6.42 13.45 -4.16
N GLY A 22 -6.92 13.26 -2.94
CA GLY A 22 -6.08 12.94 -1.79
C GLY A 22 -5.30 11.63 -1.97
N PRO A 23 -4.43 11.27 -1.01
CA PRO A 23 -3.67 10.01 -1.03
C PRO A 23 -4.55 8.81 -1.37
N ARG A 24 -4.14 7.99 -2.35
CA ARG A 24 -4.86 6.77 -2.74
C ARG A 24 -3.99 5.55 -2.52
N VAL A 25 -4.66 4.44 -2.16
CA VAL A 25 -4.05 3.11 -2.18
C VAL A 25 -4.30 2.50 -3.56
N VAL A 26 -3.24 2.14 -4.27
CA VAL A 26 -3.29 1.52 -5.59
C VAL A 26 -3.01 0.02 -5.44
N PRO A 27 -4.04 -0.83 -5.49
CA PRO A 27 -3.86 -2.25 -5.28
C PRO A 27 -3.21 -2.93 -6.48
N ARG A 28 -2.24 -3.79 -6.18
CA ARG A 28 -1.67 -4.77 -7.11
C ARG A 28 -2.48 -6.07 -6.99
N THR A 29 -3.38 -6.31 -7.92
CA THR A 29 -4.29 -7.47 -7.91
C THR A 29 -3.99 -8.42 -9.06
N TRP A 30 -4.29 -9.71 -8.83
CA TRP A 30 -4.23 -10.71 -9.87
C TRP A 30 -5.32 -10.42 -10.93
N ASN A 31 -4.91 -10.41 -12.20
CA ASN A 31 -5.78 -10.31 -13.35
C ASN A 31 -5.94 -11.71 -13.94
N ASN A 32 -7.13 -12.29 -13.83
CA ASN A 32 -7.42 -13.63 -14.35
C ASN A 32 -7.29 -13.68 -15.88
N ASP A 33 -7.72 -12.65 -16.58
CA ASP A 33 -7.74 -12.63 -18.05
C ASP A 33 -6.33 -12.67 -18.64
N LYS A 34 -5.39 -12.01 -17.95
CA LYS A 34 -4.00 -11.88 -18.41
C LYS A 34 -3.00 -12.74 -17.61
N TYR A 35 -3.50 -13.51 -16.64
CA TYR A 35 -2.72 -14.37 -15.75
C TYR A 35 -1.49 -13.69 -15.14
N HIS A 36 -1.64 -12.45 -14.69
CA HIS A 36 -0.56 -11.71 -14.03
C HIS A 36 -1.11 -10.72 -13.01
N TYR A 37 -0.24 -10.23 -12.13
CA TYR A 37 -0.57 -9.12 -11.27
C TYR A 37 -0.49 -7.80 -12.01
N SER A 38 -1.44 -6.91 -11.73
CA SER A 38 -1.52 -5.57 -12.30
C SER A 38 -1.89 -4.56 -11.23
N LEU A 39 -1.30 -3.39 -11.30
CA LEU A 39 -1.78 -2.22 -10.58
C LEU A 39 -3.14 -1.80 -11.15
N ARG A 40 -4.13 -1.68 -10.28
CA ARG A 40 -5.49 -1.28 -10.64
C ARG A 40 -5.77 0.12 -10.13
N ARG A 41 -5.91 1.04 -11.07
CA ARG A 41 -6.33 2.42 -10.80
C ARG A 41 -7.01 3.01 -12.02
N ARG A 42 -8.10 3.75 -11.80
CA ARG A 42 -8.70 4.60 -12.83
C ARG A 42 -7.78 5.78 -13.12
N VAL A 43 -7.70 6.20 -14.38
CA VAL A 43 -6.94 7.39 -14.77
C VAL A 43 -7.40 8.58 -13.91
N PRO A 44 -6.49 9.28 -13.21
CA PRO A 44 -6.85 10.47 -12.43
C PRO A 44 -7.66 11.46 -13.27
N LEU A 45 -8.81 11.90 -12.74
CA LEU A 45 -9.73 12.79 -13.47
C LEU A 45 -9.03 14.03 -14.01
N ILE A 46 -8.09 14.60 -13.26
CA ILE A 46 -7.33 15.79 -13.66
C ILE A 46 -6.59 15.62 -15.00
N LEU A 47 -6.22 14.38 -15.37
CA LEU A 47 -5.58 14.06 -16.66
C LEU A 47 -6.58 13.96 -17.82
N GLN A 48 -7.88 13.90 -17.52
CA GLN A 48 -8.95 13.67 -18.49
C GLN A 48 -9.83 14.90 -18.72
N VAL A 49 -9.84 15.89 -17.82
CA VAL A 49 -10.77 17.04 -17.89
C VAL A 49 -10.46 17.99 -19.04
N CYS A 50 -9.27 18.60 -19.09
CA CYS A 50 -8.87 19.55 -20.13
C CYS A 50 -7.34 19.63 -20.27
N ARG A 51 -6.83 20.41 -21.23
CA ARG A 51 -5.38 20.55 -21.49
C ARG A 51 -4.62 21.14 -20.31
N GLU A 52 -5.17 22.17 -19.67
CA GLU A 52 -4.55 22.84 -18.51
C GLU A 52 -4.48 21.91 -17.30
N ALA A 53 -5.61 21.28 -16.95
CA ALA A 53 -5.65 20.29 -15.88
C ALA A 53 -4.69 19.13 -16.15
N ARG A 54 -4.61 18.65 -17.39
CA ARG A 54 -3.67 17.59 -17.78
C ARG A 54 -2.21 18.01 -17.61
N TYR A 55 -1.87 19.25 -17.99
CA TYR A 55 -0.52 19.78 -17.82
C TYR A 55 -0.10 19.77 -16.34
N LEU A 56 -0.97 20.28 -15.47
CA LEU A 56 -0.73 20.23 -14.01
C LEU A 56 -0.70 18.78 -13.50
N GLY A 57 -1.61 17.93 -13.97
CA GLY A 57 -1.67 16.54 -13.55
C GLY A 57 -0.39 15.77 -13.91
N LEU A 58 0.17 16.00 -15.10
CA LEU A 58 1.39 15.33 -15.56
C LEU A 58 2.65 15.80 -14.84
N SER A 59 2.66 16.98 -14.19
CA SER A 59 3.78 17.39 -13.35
C SER A 59 3.86 16.59 -12.04
N MET A 60 2.73 16.00 -11.61
CA MET A 60 2.61 15.26 -10.35
C MET A 60 2.54 13.75 -10.56
N TYR A 61 1.79 13.33 -11.57
CA TYR A 61 1.55 11.94 -11.89
C TYR A 61 2.54 11.43 -12.91
N HIS A 62 3.16 10.30 -12.58
CA HIS A 62 4.09 9.60 -13.45
C HIS A 62 3.42 8.35 -13.99
N LEU A 63 3.62 8.10 -15.29
CA LEU A 63 3.13 6.89 -15.93
C LEU A 63 4.02 5.70 -15.54
N VAL A 64 3.43 4.73 -14.85
CA VAL A 64 4.06 3.47 -14.44
C VAL A 64 3.58 2.39 -15.38
N ARG A 65 4.51 1.84 -16.17
CA ARG A 65 4.22 0.72 -17.06
C ARG A 65 4.23 -0.56 -16.23
N GLN A 66 3.29 -1.44 -16.52
CA GLN A 66 3.18 -2.68 -15.76
C GLN A 66 3.90 -3.84 -16.45
N PHE A 67 4.06 -3.75 -17.78
CA PHE A 67 4.71 -4.76 -18.59
C PHE A 67 5.69 -4.11 -19.58
N GLU A 68 6.67 -4.89 -20.03
CA GLU A 68 7.62 -4.49 -21.07
C GLU A 68 6.91 -4.25 -22.41
N LYS A 69 5.94 -5.12 -22.73
CA LYS A 69 5.01 -4.92 -23.84
C LYS A 69 4.02 -3.82 -23.44
N LYS A 70 3.70 -2.90 -24.36
CA LYS A 70 2.95 -1.63 -24.13
C LYS A 70 1.54 -1.75 -23.53
N ASP A 71 1.12 -2.92 -23.09
CA ASP A 71 -0.17 -3.12 -22.46
C ASP A 71 -0.13 -2.67 -21.00
N GLY A 72 -1.14 -1.93 -20.55
CA GLY A 72 -1.34 -1.62 -19.14
C GLY A 72 -0.34 -0.62 -18.54
N ALA A 73 -0.83 0.57 -18.23
CA ALA A 73 -0.11 1.55 -17.45
C ALA A 73 -1.04 2.24 -16.45
N VAL A 74 -0.50 2.68 -15.33
CA VAL A 74 -1.24 3.48 -14.33
C VAL A 74 -0.46 4.74 -14.02
N TYR A 75 -1.19 5.80 -13.70
CA TYR A 75 -0.58 7.03 -13.20
C TYR A 75 -0.43 6.96 -11.68
N LEU A 76 0.78 7.15 -11.18
CA LEU A 76 1.09 7.22 -9.75
C LEU A 76 1.68 8.58 -9.40
N ASN A 77 1.23 9.14 -8.29
CA ASN A 77 1.86 10.27 -7.62
C ASN A 77 2.75 9.73 -6.51
N TRP A 78 4.06 9.67 -6.76
CA TRP A 78 5.05 9.13 -5.82
C TRP A 78 5.06 9.82 -4.45
N ALA A 79 4.61 11.07 -4.37
CA ALA A 79 4.60 11.84 -3.13
C ALA A 79 3.38 11.55 -2.24
N LYS A 80 2.31 10.93 -2.77
CA LYS A 80 1.05 10.74 -2.03
C LYS A 80 0.50 9.32 -2.09
N ASP A 81 0.68 8.62 -3.20
CA ASP A 81 0.03 7.32 -3.39
C ASP A 81 0.78 6.19 -2.69
N GLU A 82 0.02 5.26 -2.12
CA GLU A 82 0.54 4.02 -1.56
C GLU A 82 0.27 2.87 -2.52
N VAL A 83 1.27 2.03 -2.81
CA VAL A 83 1.03 0.79 -3.56
C VAL A 83 0.67 -0.31 -2.56
N TYR A 84 -0.43 -1.03 -2.82
CA TYR A 84 -0.81 -2.18 -2.00
C TYR A 84 -0.39 -3.49 -2.67
N ILE A 85 0.46 -4.28 -1.99
CA ILE A 85 0.89 -5.60 -2.45
C ILE A 85 0.32 -6.67 -1.52
N ARG A 86 -0.47 -7.58 -2.09
CA ARG A 86 -0.95 -8.77 -1.39
C ARG A 86 0.07 -9.90 -1.56
N ARG A 87 0.55 -10.46 -0.44
CA ARG A 87 1.52 -11.56 -0.35
C ARG A 87 2.84 -11.22 -1.07
N GLY A 88 3.64 -10.33 -0.47
CA GLY A 88 4.88 -9.81 -1.07
C GLY A 88 6.00 -10.83 -1.32
N CYS A 89 5.85 -12.11 -0.96
CA CYS A 89 6.97 -13.04 -0.94
C CYS A 89 7.25 -13.72 -2.30
N LYS A 90 8.47 -13.45 -2.78
CA LYS A 90 9.40 -14.29 -3.56
C LYS A 90 9.17 -14.57 -5.04
N TYR A 91 7.95 -14.59 -5.58
CA TYR A 91 7.76 -15.08 -6.97
C TYR A 91 6.89 -14.23 -7.89
N MET A 92 6.46 -13.05 -7.48
CA MET A 92 5.38 -12.37 -8.21
C MET A 92 5.72 -10.99 -8.75
N VAL A 93 6.77 -10.32 -8.29
CA VAL A 93 7.18 -9.00 -8.84
C VAL A 93 8.35 -9.21 -9.78
N THR A 94 8.18 -8.85 -11.05
CA THR A 94 9.22 -8.97 -12.07
C THR A 94 10.31 -7.91 -11.88
N LYS A 95 11.51 -8.15 -12.41
CA LYS A 95 12.58 -7.14 -12.43
C LYS A 95 12.12 -5.84 -13.10
N PHE A 96 11.32 -5.96 -14.17
CA PHE A 96 10.72 -4.82 -14.84
C PHE A 96 9.82 -4.01 -13.91
N GLU A 97 8.90 -4.65 -13.19
CA GLU A 97 8.05 -3.96 -12.22
C GLU A 97 8.85 -3.26 -11.12
N PHE A 98 9.92 -3.88 -10.61
CA PHE A 98 10.80 -3.21 -9.64
C PHE A 98 11.45 -1.96 -10.22
N MET A 99 11.91 -1.99 -11.47
CA MET A 99 12.44 -0.79 -12.14
C MET A 99 11.38 0.31 -12.24
N GLN A 100 10.12 -0.05 -12.50
CA GLN A 100 9.01 0.89 -12.59
C GLN A 100 8.59 1.46 -11.23
N LEU A 101 8.92 0.77 -10.13
CA LEU A 101 8.57 1.15 -8.76
C LEU A 101 9.76 1.70 -7.94
N GLN A 102 10.88 2.06 -8.55
CA GLN A 102 12.07 2.57 -7.84
C GLN A 102 11.80 3.85 -7.02
N ARG A 103 10.81 4.65 -7.43
CA ARG A 103 10.40 5.89 -6.75
C ARG A 103 9.27 5.68 -5.73
N LEU A 104 8.93 4.43 -5.41
CA LEU A 104 7.88 4.11 -4.46
C LEU A 104 8.29 4.53 -3.04
N ARG A 105 7.56 5.51 -2.48
CA ARG A 105 7.80 6.03 -1.12
C ARG A 105 6.92 5.38 -0.06
N PHE A 106 5.72 4.95 -0.43
CA PHE A 106 4.74 4.38 0.49
C PHE A 106 4.29 3.01 -0.01
N LEU A 107 4.64 1.98 0.74
CA LEU A 107 4.24 0.61 0.45
C LEU A 107 3.28 0.16 1.54
N ARG A 108 2.14 -0.38 1.12
CA ARG A 108 1.21 -1.09 1.98
C ARG A 108 1.27 -2.56 1.59
N MET A 109 1.47 -3.44 2.56
CA MET A 109 1.69 -4.83 2.25
C MET A 109 0.92 -5.73 3.20
N HIS A 110 0.12 -6.62 2.63
CA HIS A 110 -0.31 -7.80 3.35
C HIS A 110 0.78 -8.85 3.16
N TRP A 111 1.73 -8.95 4.08
CA TRP A 111 2.91 -9.80 3.96
C TRP A 111 2.54 -11.29 3.79
N GLY A 112 1.29 -11.69 4.11
CA GLY A 112 0.82 -13.04 3.84
C GLY A 112 1.35 -14.06 4.86
N LEU A 113 1.88 -13.56 5.96
CA LEU A 113 2.44 -14.34 7.04
C LEU A 113 1.31 -15.04 7.80
N ARG A 114 1.39 -16.37 7.88
CA ARG A 114 0.54 -17.20 8.75
C ARG A 114 1.02 -17.04 10.22
N PRO A 115 0.28 -17.57 11.22
CA PRO A 115 0.55 -17.33 12.64
C PRO A 115 1.97 -17.67 13.13
N CYS A 116 2.73 -18.50 12.39
CA CYS A 116 4.13 -18.78 12.67
C CYS A 116 5.04 -17.77 11.94
N TRP A 117 5.36 -16.67 12.60
CA TRP A 117 6.42 -15.77 12.16
C TRP A 117 7.76 -16.50 12.26
N CYS A 118 8.15 -17.21 11.20
CA CYS A 118 9.46 -17.85 11.14
C CYS A 118 10.50 -16.83 10.63
N GLN A 119 11.71 -16.93 11.17
CA GLN A 119 12.83 -16.03 10.86
C GLN A 119 13.09 -15.91 9.34
N THR A 120 12.89 -16.98 8.59
CA THR A 120 13.04 -16.99 7.12
C THR A 120 12.11 -15.99 6.44
N THR A 121 10.84 -15.92 6.85
CA THR A 121 9.86 -15.02 6.22
C THR A 121 10.12 -13.54 6.52
N LEU A 122 10.65 -13.25 7.71
CA LEU A 122 11.12 -11.93 8.09
C LEU A 122 12.30 -11.51 7.21
N TYR A 123 13.33 -12.35 7.14
CA TYR A 123 14.52 -12.10 6.32
C TYR A 123 14.14 -11.86 4.85
N GLU A 124 13.32 -12.74 4.26
CA GLU A 124 12.89 -12.61 2.86
C GLU A 124 12.14 -11.32 2.58
N GLY A 125 11.19 -10.94 3.45
CA GLY A 125 10.44 -9.73 3.18
C GLY A 125 11.21 -8.46 3.52
N VAL A 126 12.15 -8.45 4.47
CA VAL A 126 13.07 -7.31 4.62
C VAL A 126 13.98 -7.20 3.39
N GLY A 127 14.48 -8.34 2.88
CA GLY A 127 15.21 -8.38 1.61
C GLY A 127 14.38 -7.87 0.42
N PHE A 128 13.07 -8.11 0.41
CA PHE A 128 12.15 -7.51 -0.56
C PHE A 128 12.04 -5.99 -0.39
N LEU A 129 11.93 -5.48 0.84
CA LEU A 129 11.87 -4.02 1.09
C LEU A 129 13.14 -3.29 0.64
N ARG A 130 14.32 -3.94 0.73
CA ARG A 130 15.59 -3.37 0.26
C ARG A 130 15.61 -3.06 -1.24
N GLN A 131 14.73 -3.66 -2.04
CA GLN A 131 14.63 -3.40 -3.48
C GLN A 131 13.98 -2.05 -3.82
N PHE A 132 13.46 -1.33 -2.82
CA PHE A 132 12.84 -0.01 -2.98
C PHE A 132 13.69 1.07 -2.30
N PRO A 133 14.64 1.70 -3.01
CA PRO A 133 15.59 2.63 -2.40
C PRO A 133 14.94 3.93 -1.90
N ALA A 134 13.80 4.33 -2.48
CA ALA A 134 13.06 5.53 -2.08
C ALA A 134 11.98 5.27 -1.01
N LEU A 135 11.91 4.05 -0.46
CA LEU A 135 10.83 3.66 0.44
C LEU A 135 10.96 4.34 1.81
N GLU A 136 9.97 5.15 2.17
CA GLU A 136 9.94 5.92 3.42
C GLU A 136 9.03 5.30 4.47
N VAL A 137 7.94 4.67 4.05
CA VAL A 137 6.95 4.08 4.94
C VAL A 137 6.51 2.73 4.42
N ILE A 138 6.52 1.73 5.30
CA ILE A 138 5.93 0.43 5.09
C ILE A 138 4.77 0.22 6.06
N THR A 139 3.59 -0.02 5.53
CA THR A 139 2.38 -0.37 6.30
C THR A 139 2.09 -1.86 6.16
N ILE A 140 2.38 -2.63 7.20
CA ILE A 140 2.10 -4.06 7.26
C ILE A 140 0.68 -4.30 7.77
N MET A 141 -0.11 -4.97 6.94
CA MET A 141 -1.48 -5.34 7.23
C MET A 141 -1.53 -6.76 7.75
N THR A 142 -2.10 -6.94 8.95
CA THR A 142 -2.22 -8.24 9.61
C THR A 142 -3.69 -8.63 9.73
N ALA A 143 -4.06 -9.75 9.09
CA ALA A 143 -5.36 -10.37 9.29
C ALA A 143 -5.35 -11.17 10.60
N PHE A 144 -6.42 -11.05 11.38
CA PHE A 144 -6.69 -11.95 12.49
C PHE A 144 -7.87 -12.81 12.09
N ALA A 145 -7.80 -14.12 12.31
CA ALA A 145 -8.97 -14.98 12.14
C ALA A 145 -10.07 -14.42 13.05
N GLU A 146 -11.13 -13.88 12.44
CA GLU A 146 -12.33 -13.55 13.18
C GLU A 146 -13.03 -14.87 13.44
N SER A 147 -13.25 -15.19 14.72
CA SER A 147 -14.08 -16.33 15.08
C SER A 147 -15.49 -16.01 14.59
N THR A 148 -15.85 -16.55 13.43
CA THR A 148 -17.18 -16.42 12.82
C THR A 148 -18.18 -17.33 13.56
N ALA A 149 -18.25 -17.20 14.89
CA ALA A 149 -19.29 -17.84 15.67
C ALA A 149 -20.57 -17.02 15.49
N SER A 150 -21.49 -17.48 14.64
CA SER A 150 -22.85 -16.97 14.52
C SER A 150 -23.60 -17.23 15.83
N ALA A 151 -23.75 -16.20 16.67
CA ALA A 151 -24.39 -16.32 17.97
C ALA A 151 -25.89 -16.00 17.86
N THR A 152 -26.75 -16.97 18.17
CA THR A 152 -28.22 -16.86 18.15
C THR A 152 -28.86 -16.65 19.53
N SER A 153 -28.10 -16.48 20.63
CA SER A 153 -28.67 -16.27 21.96
C SER A 153 -28.06 -15.10 22.74
N GLN A 154 -28.93 -14.36 23.44
CA GLN A 154 -28.63 -13.15 24.20
C GLN A 154 -27.59 -13.39 25.32
N GLU A 155 -27.59 -14.58 25.94
CA GLU A 155 -26.64 -14.97 27.00
C GLU A 155 -25.20 -15.15 26.49
N TYR A 156 -25.03 -15.45 25.19
CA TYR A 156 -23.72 -15.47 24.56
C TYR A 156 -23.20 -14.06 24.24
N ALA A 157 -24.05 -13.04 24.16
CA ALA A 157 -23.65 -11.68 23.81
C ALA A 157 -22.71 -11.05 24.86
N ASP A 158 -22.97 -11.28 26.15
CA ASP A 158 -22.15 -10.75 27.25
C ASP A 158 -20.81 -11.48 27.40
N LYS A 159 -20.81 -12.81 27.19
CA LYS A 159 -19.56 -13.59 27.06
C LYS A 159 -18.77 -13.17 25.81
N LEU A 160 -19.44 -12.86 24.70
CA LEU A 160 -18.82 -12.29 23.51
C LEU A 160 -18.28 -10.88 23.76
N ALA A 161 -18.93 -10.03 24.55
CA ALA A 161 -18.44 -8.68 24.84
C ALA A 161 -17.13 -8.71 25.65
N THR A 162 -17.07 -9.59 26.65
CA THR A 162 -15.85 -9.80 27.46
C THR A 162 -14.74 -10.45 26.62
N SER A 163 -15.09 -11.44 25.79
CA SER A 163 -14.19 -12.07 24.81
C SER A 163 -13.68 -11.07 23.76
N ARG A 164 -14.53 -10.15 23.28
CA ARG A 164 -14.16 -9.08 22.35
C ARG A 164 -13.12 -8.14 22.97
N LYS A 165 -13.31 -7.68 24.21
CA LYS A 165 -12.31 -6.83 24.90
C LYS A 165 -10.97 -7.56 25.09
N PHE A 166 -11.00 -8.83 25.47
CA PHE A 166 -9.79 -9.66 25.57
C PHE A 166 -9.11 -9.84 24.19
N SER A 167 -9.91 -10.07 23.15
CA SER A 167 -9.45 -10.18 21.76
C SER A 167 -8.77 -8.90 21.26
N VAL A 168 -9.31 -7.71 21.59
CA VAL A 168 -8.69 -6.43 21.21
C VAL A 168 -7.31 -6.26 21.85
N LYS A 169 -7.19 -6.54 23.16
CA LYS A 169 -5.89 -6.48 23.85
C LYS A 169 -4.89 -7.49 23.27
N LEU A 170 -5.32 -8.72 23.01
CA LEU A 170 -4.50 -9.75 22.40
C LEU A 170 -4.01 -9.33 21.00
N LYS A 171 -4.93 -8.84 20.14
CA LYS A 171 -4.60 -8.32 18.80
C LYS A 171 -3.56 -7.19 18.87
N SER A 172 -3.73 -6.22 19.77
CA SER A 172 -2.76 -5.13 19.97
C SER A 172 -1.38 -5.64 20.43
N ARG A 173 -1.33 -6.60 21.36
CA ARG A 173 -0.08 -7.26 21.75
C ARG A 173 0.57 -7.98 20.57
N THR A 174 -0.21 -8.67 19.73
CA THR A 174 0.29 -9.33 18.53
C THR A 174 0.84 -8.32 17.52
N LEU A 175 0.14 -7.22 17.23
CA LEU A 175 0.65 -6.18 16.33
C LEU A 175 1.96 -5.57 16.83
N ARG A 176 2.10 -5.34 18.15
CA ARG A 176 3.34 -4.87 18.75
C ARG A 176 4.46 -5.90 18.68
N SER A 177 4.17 -7.17 18.92
CA SER A 177 5.13 -8.27 18.77
C SER A 177 5.64 -8.34 17.34
N ILE A 178 4.73 -8.26 16.36
CA ILE A 178 5.06 -8.19 14.93
C ILE A 178 5.97 -7.00 14.62
N ALA A 179 5.60 -5.81 15.09
CA ALA A 179 6.40 -4.62 14.88
C ALA A 179 7.80 -4.79 15.49
N SER A 180 7.90 -5.33 16.70
CA SER A 180 9.17 -5.60 17.38
C SER A 180 10.05 -6.56 16.57
N MET A 181 9.49 -7.65 16.05
CA MET A 181 10.26 -8.62 15.25
C MET A 181 10.81 -7.99 13.97
N ILE A 182 9.99 -7.22 13.24
CA ILE A 182 10.42 -6.55 12.01
C ILE A 182 11.49 -5.49 12.32
N LEU A 183 11.31 -4.70 13.38
CA LEU A 183 12.29 -3.69 13.79
C LEU A 183 13.61 -4.31 14.24
N THR A 184 13.58 -5.46 14.92
CA THR A 184 14.79 -6.23 15.23
C THR A 184 15.48 -6.67 13.94
N GLN A 185 14.74 -7.18 12.96
CA GLN A 185 15.32 -7.55 11.67
C GLN A 185 15.89 -6.33 10.92
N PHE A 186 15.23 -5.15 10.99
CA PHE A 186 15.79 -3.91 10.43
C PHE A 186 17.13 -3.54 11.06
N ARG A 187 17.27 -3.67 12.39
CA ARG A 187 18.55 -3.41 13.07
C ARG A 187 19.64 -4.37 12.61
N LEU A 188 19.33 -5.66 12.47
CA LEU A 188 20.28 -6.65 11.97
C LEU A 188 20.75 -6.33 10.54
N GLU A 189 19.83 -5.89 9.67
CA GLU A 189 20.16 -5.51 8.30
C GLU A 189 20.94 -4.19 8.22
N ILE A 190 20.72 -3.23 9.13
CA ILE A 190 21.55 -2.01 9.23
C ILE A 190 22.99 -2.35 9.62
N VAL A 191 23.19 -3.31 10.54
CA VAL A 191 24.55 -3.77 10.90
C VAL A 191 25.24 -4.42 9.69
N ARG A 192 24.48 -5.16 8.88
CA ARG A 192 24.99 -5.81 7.67
C ARG A 192 25.27 -4.85 6.53
N ASP A 193 24.43 -3.83 6.36
CA ASP A 193 24.52 -2.80 5.33
C ASP A 193 24.22 -1.42 5.95
N PRO A 194 25.25 -0.72 6.45
CA PRO A 194 25.08 0.59 7.09
C PRO A 194 24.55 1.68 6.17
N ALA A 195 24.64 1.50 4.85
CA ALA A 195 24.11 2.46 3.88
C ALA A 195 22.59 2.33 3.71
N TRP A 196 22.02 1.18 4.07
CA TRP A 196 20.59 0.95 3.97
C TRP A 196 19.82 1.75 5.02
N ARG A 197 18.84 2.53 4.56
CA ARG A 197 17.94 3.32 5.41
C ARG A 197 16.60 2.60 5.50
N PRO A 198 16.26 1.95 6.63
CA PRO A 198 15.00 1.23 6.72
C PRO A 198 13.80 2.20 6.68
N PRO A 199 12.68 1.81 6.05
CA PRO A 199 11.47 2.61 6.06
C PRO A 199 10.85 2.66 7.45
N ARG A 200 10.05 3.69 7.72
CA ARG A 200 9.22 3.74 8.94
C ARG A 200 8.18 2.64 8.89
N LEU A 201 8.14 1.83 9.94
CA LEU A 201 7.20 0.73 10.06
C LEU A 201 5.88 1.18 10.68
N ARG A 202 4.77 0.85 10.01
CA ARG A 202 3.41 0.89 10.56
C ARG A 202 2.85 -0.52 10.51
N VAL A 203 2.29 -1.01 11.61
CA VAL A 203 1.62 -2.31 11.65
C VAL A 203 0.17 -2.07 12.02
N VAL A 204 -0.73 -2.42 11.10
CA VAL A 204 -2.16 -2.18 11.23
C VAL A 204 -2.94 -3.47 11.08
N ARG A 205 -4.12 -3.51 11.68
CA ARG A 205 -5.08 -4.58 11.42
C ARG A 205 -5.55 -4.47 9.97
N LEU A 206 -5.64 -5.62 9.30
CA LEU A 206 -6.45 -5.74 8.09
C LEU A 206 -7.91 -5.60 8.52
N GLU A 207 -8.44 -4.39 8.44
CA GLU A 207 -9.90 -4.22 8.42
C GLU A 207 -10.39 -4.60 7.02
N VAL A 208 -11.64 -5.04 6.90
CA VAL A 208 -12.24 -5.42 5.61
C VAL A 208 -12.30 -4.17 4.75
N TRP A 209 -11.32 -3.98 3.87
CA TRP A 209 -11.24 -2.86 2.94
C TRP A 209 -11.36 -3.38 1.51
N TRP A 210 -12.59 -3.54 1.03
CA TRP A 210 -12.94 -3.63 -0.40
C TRP A 210 -14.42 -3.27 -0.60
#